data_AF-A0A2V2AXG8-F1
#
_entry.id   AF-A0A2V2AXG8-F1
#
_cell.length_a   1.000
_cell.length_b   1.000
_cell.length_c   1.000
_cell.angle_alpha   90.00
_cell.angle_beta   90.00
_cell.angle_gamma   90.00
#
_symmetry.space_group_name_H-M   'P 1'
#
loop_
_entity.id
_entity.type
_entity.pdbx_description
1 polymer ?
#
loop_
_entity_poly.entity_id
_entity_poly.type
_entity_poly.pdbx_seq_one_letter_code
_entity_poly.pdbx_strand_id
1 'polypeptide(L)' 'MFLRTVQSVSSLSPARLLSAHGPTVEGRMVTSLMEAMARIPFLPAWLPGADVDLEAALDAHGARAGH' A
#
# COMPACT_ATOMS: atom_id res chain seq x y z
N MET A 1 -14.23 5.34 2.65
CA MET A 1 -13.48 6.46 3.29
C MET A 1 -12.06 6.56 2.72
N PHE A 2 -11.29 5.47 2.70
CA PHE A 2 -9.89 5.44 2.23
C PHE A 2 -9.62 6.14 0.88
N LEU A 3 -10.35 5.81 -0.19
CA LEU A 3 -10.13 6.42 -1.52
C LEU A 3 -10.29 7.94 -1.52
N ARG A 4 -11.27 8.47 -0.77
CA ARG A 4 -11.47 9.93 -0.65
C ARG A 4 -10.26 10.59 0.01
N THR A 5 -9.70 9.96 1.04
CA THR A 5 -8.49 10.46 1.71
C THR A 5 -7.29 10.45 0.76
N VAL A 6 -7.05 9.35 0.03
CA VAL A 6 -5.96 9.25 -0.95
C VAL A 6 -6.10 10.33 -2.03
N GLN A 7 -7.31 10.53 -2.56
CA GLN A 7 -7.58 11.59 -3.54
C GLN A 7 -7.32 12.99 -2.99
N SER A 8 -7.76 13.27 -1.75
CA SER A 8 -7.55 14.57 -1.11
C SER A 8 -6.07 14.88 -0.86
N VAL A 9 -5.26 13.87 -0.53
CA VAL A 9 -3.81 14.04 -0.36
C VAL A 9 -3.14 14.21 -1.73
N SER A 10 -3.53 13.41 -2.72
CA SER A 10 -2.98 13.51 -4.07
C SER A 10 -3.27 14.86 -4.73
N SER A 11 -4.42 15.49 -4.45
CA SER A 11 -4.75 16.82 -5.01
C SER A 11 -3.88 17.95 -4.49
N LEU A 12 -3.10 17.73 -3.42
CA LEU A 12 -2.13 18.70 -2.92
C LEU A 12 -0.85 18.76 -3.78
N SER A 13 -0.71 17.87 -4.77
CA SER A 13 0.48 17.72 -5.61
C SER A 13 1.80 17.73 -4.82
N PRO A 14 1.93 16.89 -3.76
CA PRO A 14 3.10 16.94 -2.90
C PRO A 14 4.38 16.53 -3.63
N ALA A 15 5.44 17.32 -3.49
CA ALA A 15 6.77 17.00 -4.03
C ALA A 15 7.51 15.92 -3.20
N ARG A 16 7.13 15.76 -1.93
CA ARG A 16 7.70 14.82 -0.96
C ARG A 16 6.61 14.30 -0.04
N LEU A 17 6.66 13.01 0.27
CA LEU A 17 5.78 12.36 1.22
C LEU A 17 6.59 11.75 2.38
N LEU A 18 6.23 12.13 3.60
CA LEU A 18 6.77 11.56 4.82
C LEU A 18 5.78 10.51 5.33
N SER A 19 6.27 9.30 5.59
CA SER A 19 5.45 8.20 6.10
C SER A 19 5.83 7.87 7.54
N ALA A 20 4.84 7.49 8.34
CA ALA A 20 5.07 7.01 9.71
C ALA A 20 5.72 5.62 9.76
N HIS A 21 5.53 4.81 8.70
CA HIS A 21 5.90 3.39 8.69
C HIS A 21 6.70 2.98 7.44
N GLY A 22 7.08 3.94 6.60
CA GLY A 22 7.82 3.68 5.38
C GLY A 22 8.87 4.74 5.11
N PRO A 23 9.73 4.52 4.11
CA PRO A 23 10.72 5.52 3.72
C PRO A 23 10.03 6.79 3.18
N THR A 24 10.77 7.90 3.24
CA THR A 24 10.40 9.13 2.53
C THR A 24 10.36 8.88 1.03
N VAL A 25 9.33 9.40 0.36
CA VAL A 25 9.14 9.27 -1.09
C VAL A 25 9.15 10.65 -1.74
N GLU A 26 9.81 10.79 -2.89
CA GLU A 26 10.04 12.09 -3.54
C GLU A 26 9.79 12.07 -5.05
N GLY A 27 9.48 13.25 -5.59
CA GLY A 27 9.33 13.48 -7.03
C GLY A 27 8.30 12.53 -7.66
N ARG A 28 8.64 11.95 -8.81
CA ARG A 28 7.75 11.07 -9.58
C ARG A 28 7.23 9.87 -8.80
N MET A 29 7.97 9.41 -7.79
CA MET A 29 7.56 8.26 -6.98
C MET A 29 6.35 8.56 -6.10
N VAL A 30 6.10 9.83 -5.76
CA VAL A 30 4.92 10.22 -4.98
C VAL A 30 3.65 9.94 -5.78
N THR A 31 3.64 10.29 -7.07
CA THR A 31 2.51 10.00 -7.97
C THR A 31 2.29 8.49 -8.11
N SER A 32 3.36 7.73 -8.39
CA SER A 32 3.26 6.27 -8.51
C SER A 32 2.75 5.60 -7.24
N LEU A 33 3.15 6.11 -6.07
CA LEU A 33 2.65 5.62 -4.78
C LEU A 33 1.15 5.93 -4.60
N MET A 34 0.71 7.16 -4.89
CA MET A 34 -0.70 7.54 -4.78
C MET A 34 -1.59 6.71 -5.71
N GLU A 35 -1.14 6.47 -6.95
CA GLU A 35 -1.81 5.57 -7.90
C GLU A 35 -1.87 4.13 -7.38
N ALA A 36 -0.78 3.62 -6.80
CA ALA A 36 -0.77 2.30 -6.20
C ALA A 36 -1.74 2.20 -5.02
N MET A 37 -1.75 3.20 -4.12
CA MET A 37 -2.67 3.27 -2.99
C MET A 37 -4.13 3.29 -3.46
N ALA A 38 -4.47 4.05 -4.50
CA ALA A 38 -5.82 4.11 -5.05
C ALA A 38 -6.31 2.75 -5.59
N ARG A 39 -5.41 1.83 -5.94
CA ARG A 39 -5.77 0.48 -6.42
C ARG A 39 -6.05 -0.52 -5.30
N ILE A 40 -5.58 -0.29 -4.06
CA ILE A 40 -5.67 -1.24 -2.95
C ILE A 40 -7.08 -1.82 -2.76
N PRO A 41 -8.17 -1.02 -2.75
CA PRO A 41 -9.52 -1.55 -2.53
C PRO A 41 -10.03 -2.50 -3.63
N PHE A 42 -9.36 -2.51 -4.79
CA PHE A 42 -9.72 -3.35 -5.93
C PHE A 42 -8.78 -4.54 -6.09
N LEU A 43 -7.74 -4.64 -5.26
CA LEU A 43 -6.87 -5.81 -5.25
C LEU A 43 -7.60 -6.98 -4.57
N PRO A 44 -7.39 -8.22 -5.05
CA PRO A 44 -7.89 -9.39 -4.33
C PRO A 44 -7.33 -9.37 -2.91
N ALA A 45 -8.16 -9.76 -1.95
CA ALA A 45 -7.72 -9.90 -0.57
C ALA A 45 -6.52 -10.85 -0.54
N TRP A 46 -5.39 -10.34 -0.05
CA TRP A 46 -4.14 -11.10 -0.01
C TRP A 46 -4.16 -12.16 1.09
N LEU A 47 -4.94 -11.92 2.15
CA LEU A 47 -5.21 -12.86 3.23
C LEU A 47 -6.62 -13.44 3.06
N PRO A 48 -6.80 -14.76 3.24
CA PRO A 48 -8.10 -15.35 3.53
C PRO A 48 -8.74 -14.65 4.74
N GLY A 49 -10.07 -14.74 4.87
CA GLY A 49 -10.83 -14.10 5.95
C GLY A 49 -10.32 -14.41 7.37
N ALA A 50 -10.89 -13.71 8.35
CA ALA A 50 -10.41 -13.45 9.72
C ALA A 50 -9.90 -14.63 10.60
N ASP A 51 -9.95 -15.88 10.12
CA ASP A 51 -9.42 -17.06 10.80
C ASP A 51 -8.00 -17.45 10.35
N VAL A 52 -7.35 -16.64 9.51
CA VAL A 52 -5.95 -16.87 9.13
C VAL A 52 -5.00 -16.29 10.18
N ASP A 53 -4.11 -17.16 10.66
CA ASP A 53 -2.90 -16.77 11.37
C ASP A 53 -2.05 -15.88 10.46
N LEU A 54 -1.98 -14.59 10.81
CA LEU A 54 -1.28 -13.56 10.06
C LEU A 54 0.20 -13.91 9.85
N GLU A 55 0.86 -14.48 10.86
CA GLU A 55 2.28 -14.83 10.80
C GLU A 55 2.50 -15.97 9.81
N ALA A 56 1.68 -17.03 9.90
CA ALA A 56 1.74 -18.15 8.96
C ALA A 56 1.50 -17.72 7.50
N ALA A 57 0.63 -16.73 7.27
CA ALA A 57 0.36 -16.23 5.93
C ALA A 57 1.46 -15.31 5.39
N LEU A 58 2.11 -14.52 6.26
CA LEU A 58 3.29 -13.73 5.92
C LEU A 58 4.46 -14.64 5.52
N ASP A 59 4.72 -15.69 6.30
CA ASP A 59 5.77 -16.68 6.01
C ASP A 59 5.55 -17.38 4.66
N ALA A 60 4.32 -17.81 4.38
CA ALA A 60 3.97 -18.45 3.11
C ALA A 60 4.16 -17.50 1.90
N HIS A 61 3.90 -16.21 2.08
CA HIS A 61 4.12 -15.21 1.04
C HIS A 61 5.61 -14.91 0.84
N GLY A 62 6.38 -14.76 1.92
CA GLY A 62 7.83 -14.57 1.88
C GLY A 62 8.55 -15.72 1.18
N ALA A 63 8.16 -16.96 1.47
CA ALA A 63 8.70 -18.15 0.80
C ALA A 63 8.41 -18.19 -0.71
N ARG A 64 7.25 -17.66 -1.14
CA ARG A 64 6.88 -17.55 -2.57
C ARG A 64 7.62 -16.44 -3.31
N ALA A 65 8.05 -15.38 -2.63
CA ALA A 65 8.76 -14.26 -3.24
C ALA A 65 10.28 -14.48 -3.35
N GLY A 66 10.81 -15.57 -2.77
CA GLY A 66 12.23 -15.93 -2.76
C GLY A 66 12.67 -16.98 -3.78
N HIS A 67 11.93 -17.19 -4.86
CA HIS A 67 12.33 -17.95 -6.07
C HIS A 67 12.18 -17.05 -7.30
#